data_AF-A0A395VNA2-F1
#
_entry.id   AF-A0A395VNA2-F1
#
_cell.length_a   1.000
_cell.length_b   1.000
_cell.length_c   1.000
_cell.angle_alpha   90.00
_cell.angle_beta   90.00
_cell.angle_gamma   90.00
#
_symmetry.space_group_name_H-M   'P 1'
#
loop_
_entity.id
_entity.type
_entity.pdbx_description
1 polymer ?
#
loop_
_entity_poly.entity_id
_entity_poly.type
_entity_poly.pdbx_seq_one_letter_code
_entity_poly.pdbx_strand_id
1 'polypeptide(L)'
;MKIDNLEDIKNLIVQTENEQLEFKETTGQLERGMETLCAFLNGEGGTVLFGVTDKGKIIGQEVADVTKRCIAEAINRLEPTATVQVSYIPVSDSNKKIIALYVDDSRLNRPFCYKGRPYYRVESVTSIMPQAVYNRLLMLRDEAKYRWELFENTKLSIQDMDENEILKTVRLGIECGRLPENTGNNVAVILERFGLLANGVLNNAAAILFANRELIEYPQCLLRLARFKGTDKMIFMDNQRVQGNLFKLLDAAMAFIFKHLSLSGTTEGLEREEHLTIPYKAIREGVVNSLCHRQLRTPGGSVGIAIYDDRVEIENPGTFPRDWDMEKMKSEHCSEPQNPLIANVLYRRKLLESWGRGISLMTKECQKANLPEPEFELSNGFVKLIFRYGEDNRISTVQVPHKYHISTIQVQTLLNVIEYSTYSVKEMMELLGLKNRSYFSKEYLRPAIEIGVLEPIFPEQLRSPKQKYRLTEKGKSLIKKG
;
A
#
# COMPACT_ATOMS: atom_id res chain seq x y z
N MET A 1 -26.13 -22.27 -20.65
CA MET A 1 -27.40 -22.55 -21.37
C MET A 1 -27.68 -24.04 -21.23
N LYS A 2 -28.88 -24.44 -20.79
CA LYS A 2 -29.18 -25.85 -20.58
C LYS A 2 -29.73 -26.44 -21.89
N ILE A 3 -28.96 -27.31 -22.54
CA ILE A 3 -29.34 -27.98 -23.78
C ILE A 3 -29.97 -29.31 -23.40
N ASP A 4 -31.30 -29.35 -23.37
CA ASP A 4 -32.06 -30.46 -22.82
C ASP A 4 -32.86 -31.21 -23.91
N ASN A 5 -33.15 -30.57 -25.03
CA ASN A 5 -34.03 -31.13 -26.06
C ASN A 5 -33.57 -30.83 -27.50
N LEU A 6 -34.25 -31.46 -28.47
CA LEU A 6 -33.93 -31.34 -29.90
C LEU A 6 -34.20 -29.93 -30.45
N GLU A 7 -35.14 -29.19 -29.87
CA GLU A 7 -35.48 -27.83 -30.32
C GLU A 7 -34.36 -26.84 -29.98
N ASP A 8 -33.73 -27.00 -28.81
CA ASP A 8 -32.53 -26.25 -28.42
C ASP A 8 -31.42 -26.44 -29.46
N ILE A 9 -31.22 -27.68 -29.93
CA ILE A 9 -30.23 -28.01 -30.95
C ILE A 9 -30.56 -27.35 -32.29
N LYS A 10 -31.83 -27.38 -32.73
CA LYS A 10 -32.23 -26.71 -33.98
C LYS A 10 -31.97 -25.21 -33.92
N ASN A 11 -32.24 -24.57 -32.78
CA ASN A 11 -31.98 -23.14 -32.59
C ASN A 11 -30.49 -22.80 -32.68
N LEU A 12 -29.62 -23.66 -32.13
CA LEU A 12 -28.17 -23.51 -32.24
C LEU A 12 -27.69 -23.69 -33.68
N ILE A 13 -28.20 -24.69 -34.39
CA ILE A 13 -27.80 -25.01 -35.77
C ILE A 13 -28.01 -23.82 -36.73
N VAL A 14 -29.06 -23.02 -36.52
CA VAL A 14 -29.34 -21.82 -37.33
C VAL A 14 -28.21 -20.80 -37.26
N GLN A 15 -27.46 -20.76 -36.15
CA GLN A 15 -26.36 -19.80 -35.95
C GLN A 15 -25.10 -20.15 -36.73
N THR A 16 -25.01 -21.37 -37.29
CA THR A 16 -23.79 -21.94 -37.91
C THR A 16 -22.60 -21.98 -36.94
N GLU A 17 -21.47 -22.56 -37.36
CA GLU A 17 -20.26 -22.55 -36.51
C GLU A 17 -19.76 -21.12 -36.32
N ASN A 18 -19.42 -20.78 -35.08
CA ASN A 18 -18.99 -19.45 -34.69
C ASN A 18 -18.02 -19.54 -33.50
N GLU A 19 -17.74 -18.41 -32.84
CA GLU A 19 -16.80 -18.33 -31.71
C GLU A 19 -17.20 -19.14 -30.48
N GLN A 20 -18.48 -19.57 -30.37
CA GLN A 20 -19.04 -20.30 -29.23
C GLN A 20 -19.76 -21.59 -29.62
N LEU A 21 -19.78 -21.96 -30.90
CA LEU A 21 -20.47 -23.14 -31.41
C LEU A 21 -19.63 -23.89 -32.44
N GLU A 22 -19.44 -25.19 -32.23
CA GLU A 22 -18.70 -26.09 -33.09
C GLU A 22 -19.53 -27.34 -33.39
N PHE A 23 -19.52 -27.79 -34.65
CA PHE A 23 -20.17 -29.02 -35.09
C PHE A 23 -19.13 -30.11 -35.36
N LYS A 24 -19.48 -31.33 -35.00
CA LYS A 24 -18.72 -32.54 -35.31
C LYS A 24 -19.70 -33.62 -35.71
N GLU A 25 -19.37 -34.37 -36.75
CA GLU A 25 -20.25 -35.42 -37.25
C GLU A 25 -20.34 -36.57 -36.24
N THR A 26 -19.20 -36.97 -35.66
CA THR A 26 -19.13 -38.09 -34.71
C THR A 26 -18.04 -37.88 -33.65
N THR A 27 -18.06 -38.68 -32.58
CA THR A 27 -16.98 -38.77 -31.60
C THR A 27 -15.68 -39.35 -32.18
N GLY A 28 -15.65 -39.78 -33.44
CA GLY A 28 -14.38 -40.02 -34.16
C GLY A 28 -13.54 -38.75 -34.26
N GLN A 29 -14.15 -37.58 -34.16
CA GLN A 29 -13.49 -36.27 -34.12
C GLN A 29 -13.40 -35.70 -32.69
N LEU A 30 -13.55 -36.54 -31.65
CA LEU A 30 -13.57 -36.09 -30.24
C LEU A 30 -12.35 -35.25 -29.89
N GLU A 31 -11.16 -35.64 -30.36
CA GLU A 31 -9.93 -34.88 -30.10
C GLU A 31 -10.04 -33.43 -30.56
N ARG A 32 -10.45 -33.18 -31.82
CA ARG A 32 -10.65 -31.83 -32.36
C ARG A 32 -11.78 -31.07 -31.67
N GLY A 33 -12.82 -31.79 -31.26
CA GLY A 33 -13.89 -31.24 -30.43
C GLY A 33 -13.37 -30.74 -29.08
N MET A 34 -12.48 -31.48 -28.44
CA MET A 34 -11.88 -31.09 -27.15
C MET A 34 -10.86 -29.96 -27.28
N GLU A 35 -10.09 -29.90 -28.37
CA GLU A 35 -9.27 -28.73 -28.69
C GLU A 35 -10.13 -27.47 -28.79
N THR A 36 -11.29 -27.58 -29.43
CA THR A 36 -12.25 -26.47 -29.56
C THR A 36 -12.95 -26.14 -28.24
N LEU A 37 -13.31 -27.14 -27.44
CA LEU A 37 -13.85 -26.93 -26.09
C LEU A 37 -12.84 -26.21 -25.18
N CYS A 38 -11.55 -26.55 -25.29
CA CYS A 38 -10.47 -25.82 -24.62
C CYS A 38 -10.37 -24.37 -25.10
N ALA A 39 -10.55 -24.12 -26.39
CA ALA A 39 -10.59 -22.76 -26.93
C ALA A 39 -11.80 -21.98 -26.40
N PHE A 40 -12.97 -22.60 -26.28
CA PHE A 40 -14.15 -21.97 -25.66
C PHE A 40 -13.94 -21.62 -24.20
N LEU A 41 -13.27 -22.48 -23.41
CA LEU A 41 -12.87 -22.15 -22.03
C LEU A 41 -11.93 -20.94 -21.95
N ASN A 42 -11.11 -20.73 -22.97
CA ASN A 42 -10.23 -19.56 -23.11
C ASN A 42 -10.93 -18.33 -23.72
N GLY A 43 -12.09 -18.50 -24.32
CA GLY A 43 -13.04 -17.48 -24.77
C GLY A 43 -14.27 -17.42 -23.85
N GLU A 44 -15.41 -16.98 -24.34
CA GLU A 44 -16.61 -16.69 -23.55
C GLU A 44 -17.46 -17.93 -23.17
N GLY A 45 -16.87 -19.12 -23.18
CA GLY A 45 -17.62 -20.38 -23.11
C GLY A 45 -18.26 -20.73 -24.45
N GLY A 46 -18.92 -21.89 -24.52
CA GLY A 46 -19.47 -22.39 -25.78
C GLY A 46 -19.90 -23.85 -25.74
N THR A 47 -20.35 -24.35 -26.88
CA THR A 47 -20.90 -25.69 -27.06
C THR A 47 -20.23 -26.40 -28.25
N VAL A 48 -19.78 -27.63 -28.02
CA VAL A 48 -19.41 -28.57 -29.09
C VAL A 48 -20.54 -29.59 -29.25
N LEU A 49 -21.11 -29.68 -30.44
CA LEU A 49 -22.16 -30.64 -30.79
C LEU A 49 -21.60 -31.78 -31.65
N PHE A 50 -21.74 -33.02 -31.17
CA PHE A 50 -21.46 -34.22 -31.96
C PHE A 50 -22.76 -34.83 -32.50
N GLY A 51 -22.74 -35.30 -33.74
CA GLY A 51 -23.93 -35.79 -34.45
C GLY A 51 -24.57 -34.76 -35.38
N VAL A 52 -23.83 -33.70 -35.72
CA VAL A 52 -24.26 -32.61 -36.61
C VAL A 52 -23.16 -32.37 -37.65
N THR A 53 -23.53 -32.30 -38.92
CA THR A 53 -22.55 -32.00 -39.99
C THR A 53 -22.16 -30.53 -40.00
N ASP A 54 -21.05 -30.18 -40.66
CA ASP A 54 -20.60 -28.79 -40.83
C ASP A 54 -21.66 -27.90 -41.51
N LYS A 55 -22.61 -28.50 -42.25
CA LYS A 55 -23.76 -27.82 -42.86
C LYS A 55 -25.00 -27.72 -41.95
N GLY A 56 -24.88 -28.09 -40.68
CA GLY A 56 -25.97 -28.08 -39.72
C GLY A 56 -26.97 -29.25 -39.86
N LYS A 57 -26.66 -30.30 -40.62
CA LYS A 57 -27.57 -31.44 -40.75
C LYS A 57 -27.44 -32.36 -39.54
N ILE A 58 -28.56 -32.60 -38.84
CA ILE A 58 -28.62 -33.57 -37.75
C ILE A 58 -28.53 -34.99 -38.34
N ILE A 59 -27.50 -35.74 -37.93
CA ILE A 59 -27.30 -37.14 -38.31
C ILE A 59 -27.34 -38.08 -37.10
N GLY A 60 -27.01 -37.56 -35.91
CA GLY A 60 -26.83 -38.31 -34.67
C GLY A 60 -25.73 -39.37 -34.76
N GLN A 61 -25.41 -39.96 -33.62
CA GLN A 61 -24.54 -41.13 -33.53
C GLN A 61 -25.00 -42.09 -32.44
N GLU A 62 -24.54 -43.33 -32.50
CA GLU A 62 -24.76 -44.29 -31.41
C GLU A 62 -23.90 -43.92 -30.19
N VAL A 63 -24.49 -44.02 -29.00
CA VAL A 63 -23.82 -43.70 -27.74
C VAL A 63 -23.79 -44.95 -26.88
N ALA A 64 -22.67 -45.67 -26.92
CA ALA A 64 -22.37 -46.80 -26.06
C ALA A 64 -21.63 -46.33 -24.79
N ASP A 65 -21.46 -47.23 -23.82
CA ASP A 65 -20.71 -46.94 -22.59
C ASP A 65 -19.25 -46.56 -22.87
N VAL A 66 -18.64 -47.15 -23.91
CA VAL A 66 -17.29 -46.79 -24.36
C VAL A 66 -17.24 -45.31 -24.78
N THR A 67 -18.23 -44.82 -25.53
CA THR A 67 -18.32 -43.41 -25.93
C THR A 67 -18.34 -42.47 -24.72
N LYS A 68 -19.13 -42.81 -23.69
CA LYS A 68 -19.21 -42.01 -22.46
C LYS A 68 -17.89 -42.00 -21.70
N ARG A 69 -17.21 -43.14 -21.59
CA ARG A 69 -15.88 -43.23 -20.95
C ARG A 69 -14.85 -42.40 -21.70
N CYS A 70 -14.80 -42.50 -23.03
CA CYS A 70 -13.87 -41.70 -23.83
C CYS A 70 -14.09 -40.19 -23.65
N ILE A 71 -15.35 -39.73 -23.58
CA ILE A 71 -15.67 -38.33 -23.31
C ILE A 71 -15.17 -37.92 -21.92
N ALA A 72 -15.45 -38.71 -20.89
CA ALA A 72 -15.00 -38.42 -19.53
C ALA A 72 -13.46 -38.37 -19.42
N GLU A 73 -12.76 -39.32 -20.04
CA GLU A 73 -11.30 -39.32 -20.11
C GLU A 73 -10.74 -38.10 -20.85
N ALA A 74 -11.41 -37.67 -21.92
CA ALA A 74 -11.00 -36.50 -22.65
C ALA A 74 -11.23 -35.21 -21.82
N ILE A 75 -12.36 -35.08 -21.12
CA ILE A 75 -12.60 -33.95 -20.21
C ILE A 75 -11.52 -33.87 -19.13
N ASN A 76 -11.07 -35.01 -18.58
CA ASN A 76 -10.02 -35.06 -17.55
C ASN A 76 -8.63 -34.62 -18.03
N ARG A 77 -8.43 -34.41 -19.33
CA ARG A 77 -7.17 -33.88 -19.91
C ARG A 77 -7.18 -32.36 -20.08
N LEU A 78 -8.25 -31.69 -19.63
CA LEU A 78 -8.30 -30.24 -19.51
C LEU A 78 -7.62 -29.79 -18.21
N GLU A 79 -6.75 -28.80 -18.32
CA GLU A 79 -6.01 -28.21 -17.19
C GLU A 79 -6.09 -26.68 -17.25
N PRO A 80 -6.50 -25.99 -16.17
CA PRO A 80 -7.02 -26.55 -14.92
C PRO A 80 -8.33 -27.31 -15.13
N THR A 81 -8.75 -28.10 -14.13
CA THR A 81 -10.00 -28.87 -14.20
C THR A 81 -11.18 -27.94 -14.52
N ALA A 82 -11.97 -28.32 -15.52
CA ALA A 82 -13.13 -27.57 -15.98
C ALA A 82 -14.43 -28.32 -15.67
N THR A 83 -15.48 -27.58 -15.35
CA THR A 83 -16.83 -28.15 -15.25
C THR A 83 -17.44 -28.18 -16.66
N VAL A 84 -17.61 -29.39 -17.21
CA VAL A 84 -18.21 -29.60 -18.54
C VAL A 84 -19.58 -30.24 -18.36
N GLN A 85 -20.62 -29.57 -18.87
CA GLN A 85 -21.96 -30.14 -18.91
C GLN A 85 -22.09 -31.04 -20.15
N VAL A 86 -22.41 -32.32 -19.92
CA VAL A 86 -22.55 -33.31 -20.99
C VAL A 86 -24.03 -33.70 -21.12
N SER A 87 -24.64 -33.39 -22.26
CA SER A 87 -26.01 -33.76 -22.58
C SER A 87 -26.06 -34.76 -23.73
N TYR A 88 -26.98 -35.73 -23.63
CA TYR A 88 -27.24 -36.73 -24.67
C TYR A 88 -28.68 -36.60 -25.16
N ILE A 89 -28.87 -35.94 -26.30
CA ILE A 89 -30.18 -35.57 -26.84
C ILE A 89 -30.61 -36.63 -27.88
N PRO A 90 -31.77 -37.30 -27.71
CA PRO A 90 -32.24 -38.30 -28.68
C PRO A 90 -32.63 -37.64 -30.01
N VAL A 91 -32.29 -38.30 -31.12
CA VAL A 91 -32.76 -37.90 -32.46
C VAL A 91 -34.05 -38.66 -32.78
N SER A 92 -35.10 -37.94 -33.17
CA SER A 92 -36.41 -38.52 -33.51
C SER A 92 -36.28 -39.69 -34.48
N ASP A 93 -37.07 -40.73 -34.25
CA ASP A 93 -37.19 -41.91 -35.12
C ASP A 93 -35.87 -42.67 -35.34
N SER A 94 -34.93 -42.59 -34.40
CA SER A 94 -33.69 -43.36 -34.43
C SER A 94 -33.16 -43.71 -33.03
N ASN A 95 -32.29 -44.73 -32.94
CA ASN A 95 -31.53 -45.02 -31.71
C ASN A 95 -30.30 -44.10 -31.53
N LYS A 96 -30.15 -43.08 -32.37
CA LYS A 96 -29.01 -42.18 -32.35
C LYS A 96 -29.27 -41.00 -31.42
N LYS A 97 -28.18 -40.42 -30.92
CA LYS A 97 -28.18 -39.24 -30.06
C LYS A 97 -27.20 -38.20 -30.57
N ILE A 98 -27.49 -36.95 -30.25
CA ILE A 98 -26.57 -35.82 -30.33
C ILE A 98 -25.89 -35.70 -28.96
N ILE A 99 -24.59 -35.45 -28.96
CA ILE A 99 -23.84 -35.19 -27.72
C ILE A 99 -23.50 -33.72 -27.69
N ALA A 100 -23.94 -33.00 -26.66
CA ALA A 100 -23.56 -31.62 -26.44
C ALA A 100 -22.58 -31.55 -25.26
N LEU A 101 -21.40 -30.98 -25.51
CA LEU A 101 -20.43 -30.61 -24.48
C LEU A 101 -20.49 -29.09 -24.32
N TYR A 102 -20.97 -28.63 -23.18
CA TYR A 102 -21.12 -27.21 -22.88
C TYR A 102 -20.19 -26.78 -21.75
N VAL A 103 -19.59 -25.60 -21.90
CA VAL A 103 -18.77 -24.94 -20.88
C VAL A 103 -19.22 -23.50 -20.71
N ASP A 104 -19.38 -23.07 -19.46
CA ASP A 104 -19.62 -21.68 -19.11
C ASP A 104 -18.35 -20.84 -19.22
N ASP A 105 -18.53 -19.51 -19.29
CA ASP A 105 -17.43 -18.56 -19.23
C ASP A 105 -16.60 -18.78 -17.95
N SER A 106 -15.33 -19.12 -18.16
CA SER A 106 -14.36 -19.42 -17.10
C SER A 106 -13.23 -18.39 -17.04
N ARG A 107 -13.50 -17.10 -17.33
CA ARG A 107 -12.53 -15.97 -17.31
C ARG A 107 -11.43 -16.06 -16.26
N LEU A 108 -11.79 -16.34 -15.00
CA LEU A 108 -10.87 -16.32 -13.85
C LEU A 108 -9.92 -17.53 -13.78
N ASN A 109 -10.16 -18.59 -14.55
CA ASN A 109 -9.36 -19.82 -14.55
C ASN A 109 -8.47 -19.96 -15.79
N ARG A 110 -8.65 -19.09 -16.80
CA ARG A 110 -7.84 -19.04 -18.02
C ARG A 110 -6.37 -18.76 -17.69
N PRO A 111 -5.40 -19.23 -18.48
CA PRO A 111 -5.59 -20.08 -19.65
C PRO A 111 -5.82 -21.54 -19.25
N PHE A 112 -6.66 -22.20 -20.04
CA PHE A 112 -6.84 -23.63 -20.09
C PHE A 112 -5.97 -24.25 -21.18
N CYS A 113 -5.56 -25.48 -20.93
CA CYS A 113 -4.82 -26.34 -21.84
C CYS A 113 -5.57 -27.67 -21.99
N TYR A 114 -5.49 -28.26 -23.18
CA TYR A 114 -5.90 -29.64 -23.41
C TYR A 114 -4.66 -30.44 -23.80
N LYS A 115 -4.35 -31.50 -23.04
CA LYS A 115 -3.09 -32.26 -23.19
C LYS A 115 -1.83 -31.36 -23.19
N GLY A 116 -1.81 -30.37 -22.28
CA GLY A 116 -0.69 -29.45 -22.10
C GLY A 116 -0.54 -28.37 -23.19
N ARG A 117 -1.47 -28.26 -24.14
CA ARG A 117 -1.44 -27.22 -25.18
C ARG A 117 -2.59 -26.23 -25.00
N PRO A 118 -2.31 -24.90 -24.98
CA PRO A 118 -3.36 -23.90 -24.93
C PRO A 118 -3.95 -23.69 -26.32
N TYR A 119 -5.28 -23.66 -26.41
CA TYR A 119 -6.01 -23.41 -27.65
C TYR A 119 -6.81 -22.12 -27.54
N TYR A 120 -6.97 -21.42 -28.66
CA TYR A 120 -7.86 -20.27 -28.77
C TYR A 120 -8.60 -20.34 -30.10
N ARG A 121 -9.64 -19.53 -30.24
CA ARG A 121 -10.50 -19.51 -31.42
C ARG A 121 -10.68 -18.09 -31.91
N VAL A 122 -10.70 -17.95 -33.23
CA VAL A 122 -11.08 -16.73 -33.95
C VAL A 122 -12.13 -17.16 -34.97
N GLU A 123 -13.33 -16.59 -34.90
CA GLU A 123 -14.47 -17.04 -35.71
C GLU A 123 -14.72 -18.55 -35.54
N SER A 124 -14.63 -19.33 -36.62
CA SER A 124 -14.80 -20.79 -36.61
C SER A 124 -13.49 -21.58 -36.55
N VAL A 125 -12.34 -20.92 -36.42
CA VAL A 125 -11.03 -21.58 -36.51
C VAL A 125 -10.39 -21.73 -35.13
N THR A 126 -10.23 -22.99 -34.71
CA THR A 126 -9.47 -23.35 -33.51
C THR A 126 -7.97 -23.49 -33.85
N SER A 127 -7.11 -22.81 -33.09
CA SER A 127 -5.65 -22.85 -33.26
C SER A 127 -4.93 -22.92 -31.92
N ILE A 128 -3.64 -23.27 -31.95
CA ILE A 128 -2.78 -23.18 -30.76
C ILE A 128 -2.65 -21.71 -30.38
N MET A 129 -2.83 -21.40 -29.09
CA MET A 129 -2.76 -20.04 -28.56
C MET A 129 -1.34 -19.46 -28.71
N PRO A 130 -1.19 -18.26 -29.27
CA PRO A 130 0.09 -17.57 -29.31
C PRO A 130 0.66 -17.35 -27.90
N GLN A 131 1.97 -17.48 -27.77
CA GLN A 131 2.66 -17.38 -26.48
C GLN A 131 2.39 -16.04 -25.76
N ALA A 132 2.31 -14.93 -26.49
CA ALA A 132 2.02 -13.61 -25.92
C ALA A 132 0.63 -13.55 -25.26
N VAL A 133 -0.38 -14.16 -25.90
CA VAL A 133 -1.75 -14.24 -25.37
C VAL A 133 -1.79 -15.14 -24.14
N TYR A 134 -1.14 -16.31 -24.21
CA TYR A 134 -1.03 -17.24 -23.09
C TYR A 134 -0.39 -16.59 -21.85
N ASN A 135 0.74 -15.90 -22.04
CA ASN A 135 1.43 -15.20 -20.94
C ASN A 135 0.55 -14.10 -20.34
N ARG A 136 -0.19 -13.34 -21.16
CA ARG A 136 -1.14 -12.33 -20.68
C ARG A 136 -2.24 -12.96 -19.82
N LEU A 137 -2.83 -14.07 -20.27
CA LEU A 137 -3.88 -14.77 -19.50
C LEU A 137 -3.32 -15.34 -18.18
N LEU A 138 -2.09 -15.87 -18.19
CA LEU A 138 -1.43 -16.33 -16.96
C LEU A 138 -1.27 -15.20 -15.95
N MET A 139 -0.83 -14.01 -16.38
CA MET A 139 -0.71 -12.84 -15.51
C MET A 139 -2.05 -12.44 -14.89
N LEU A 140 -3.11 -12.36 -15.72
CA LEU A 140 -4.45 -12.03 -15.24
C LEU A 140 -4.98 -13.05 -14.22
N ARG A 141 -4.70 -14.34 -14.43
CA ARG A 141 -5.03 -15.39 -13.46
C ARG A 141 -4.23 -15.25 -12.18
N ASP A 142 -2.94 -14.93 -12.25
CA ASP A 142 -2.10 -14.68 -11.07
C ASP A 142 -2.64 -13.51 -10.24
N GLU A 143 -2.99 -12.41 -10.91
CA GLU A 143 -3.58 -11.21 -10.29
C GLU A 143 -4.97 -11.44 -9.69
N ALA A 144 -5.79 -12.31 -10.28
CA ALA A 144 -7.14 -12.59 -9.80
C ALA A 144 -7.19 -13.69 -8.73
N LYS A 145 -6.41 -14.77 -8.90
CA LYS A 145 -6.53 -16.01 -8.11
C LYS A 145 -5.34 -16.29 -7.20
N TYR A 146 -4.17 -15.73 -7.49
CA TYR A 146 -2.94 -15.97 -6.74
C TYR A 146 -2.42 -14.72 -6.03
N ARG A 147 -3.35 -13.85 -5.61
CA ARG A 147 -3.06 -12.76 -4.68
C ARG A 147 -2.63 -13.37 -3.36
N TRP A 148 -1.44 -12.99 -2.91
CA TRP A 148 -0.85 -13.54 -1.70
C TRP A 148 -1.75 -13.40 -0.47
N GLU A 149 -2.55 -12.32 -0.39
CA GLU A 149 -3.48 -12.07 0.73
C GLU A 149 -4.61 -13.11 0.83
N LEU A 150 -4.95 -13.80 -0.27
CA LEU A 150 -6.01 -14.81 -0.34
C LEU A 150 -5.53 -16.21 0.03
N PHE A 151 -4.22 -16.45 0.05
CA PHE A 151 -3.70 -17.78 0.35
C PHE A 151 -4.03 -18.19 1.78
N GLU A 152 -4.48 -19.43 1.91
CA GLU A 152 -4.73 -20.09 3.18
C GLU A 152 -3.49 -20.03 4.07
N ASN A 153 -3.71 -19.67 5.32
CA ASN A 153 -2.71 -19.58 6.36
C ASN A 153 -3.05 -20.59 7.45
N THR A 154 -2.58 -21.83 7.24
CA THR A 154 -2.77 -22.94 8.17
C THR A 154 -1.90 -22.87 9.43
N LYS A 155 -1.02 -21.85 9.53
CA LYS A 155 -0.14 -21.64 10.69
C LYS A 155 -0.80 -20.81 11.79
N LEU A 156 -1.92 -20.14 11.49
CA LEU A 156 -2.64 -19.29 12.41
C LEU A 156 -4.05 -19.82 12.64
N SER A 157 -4.53 -19.60 13.85
CA SER A 157 -5.89 -19.88 14.26
C SER A 157 -6.62 -18.59 14.63
N ILE A 158 -7.93 -18.67 14.84
CA ILE A 158 -8.74 -17.51 15.28
C ILE A 158 -8.21 -16.96 16.62
N GLN A 159 -7.63 -17.80 17.48
CA GLN A 159 -7.07 -17.38 18.78
C GLN A 159 -5.80 -16.53 18.64
N ASP A 160 -5.12 -16.61 17.48
CA ASP A 160 -3.97 -15.77 17.18
C ASP A 160 -4.38 -14.36 16.71
N MET A 161 -5.69 -14.09 16.58
CA MET A 161 -6.22 -12.80 16.12
C MET A 161 -6.51 -11.84 17.29
N ASP A 162 -6.32 -10.55 17.04
CA ASP A 162 -6.54 -9.46 17.97
C ASP A 162 -8.04 -9.14 18.02
N GLU A 163 -8.73 -9.85 18.91
CA GLU A 163 -10.18 -9.73 19.09
C GLU A 163 -10.61 -8.28 19.37
N ASN A 164 -9.85 -7.54 20.18
CA ASN A 164 -10.16 -6.16 20.49
C ASN A 164 -10.13 -5.29 19.23
N GLU A 165 -9.12 -5.49 18.37
CA GLU A 165 -8.97 -4.74 17.13
C GLU A 165 -10.03 -5.10 16.08
N ILE A 166 -10.46 -6.38 16.04
CA ILE A 166 -11.58 -6.84 15.21
C ILE A 166 -12.88 -6.17 15.66
N LEU A 167 -13.19 -6.21 16.96
CA LEU A 167 -14.40 -5.60 17.50
C LEU A 167 -14.40 -4.07 17.35
N LYS A 168 -13.24 -3.43 17.53
CA LYS A 168 -13.05 -2.00 17.25
C LYS A 168 -13.30 -1.67 15.78
N THR A 169 -12.84 -2.53 14.86
CA THR A 169 -13.10 -2.39 13.41
C THR A 169 -14.59 -2.43 13.11
N VAL A 170 -15.33 -3.39 13.68
CA VAL A 170 -16.78 -3.50 13.51
C VAL A 170 -17.48 -2.27 14.09
N ARG A 171 -17.17 -1.88 15.34
CA ARG A 171 -17.77 -0.73 16.01
C ARG A 171 -17.62 0.55 15.19
N LEU A 172 -16.39 0.89 14.79
CA LEU A 172 -16.14 2.09 13.98
C LEU A 172 -16.79 2.02 12.59
N GLY A 173 -16.89 0.82 12.01
CA GLY A 173 -17.60 0.60 10.75
C GLY A 173 -19.10 0.84 10.86
N ILE A 174 -19.72 0.45 11.99
CA ILE A 174 -21.13 0.73 12.27
C ILE A 174 -21.34 2.23 12.50
N GLU A 175 -20.52 2.86 13.36
CA GLU A 175 -20.61 4.30 13.66
C GLU A 175 -20.50 5.19 12.42
N CYS A 176 -19.74 4.76 11.40
CA CYS A 176 -19.61 5.48 10.15
C CYS A 176 -20.57 5.03 9.04
N GLY A 177 -21.51 4.12 9.34
CA GLY A 177 -22.53 3.63 8.41
C GLY A 177 -22.00 2.71 7.30
N ARG A 178 -20.80 2.15 7.43
CA ARG A 178 -20.19 1.22 6.46
C ARG A 178 -20.42 -0.25 6.81
N LEU A 179 -20.97 -0.53 7.98
CA LEU A 179 -21.39 -1.86 8.42
C LEU A 179 -22.80 -1.79 9.05
N PRO A 180 -23.62 -2.84 8.89
CA PRO A 180 -24.93 -2.89 9.53
C PRO A 180 -24.78 -3.15 11.03
N GLU A 181 -25.70 -2.60 11.84
CA GLU A 181 -25.71 -2.75 13.31
C GLU A 181 -25.78 -4.22 13.76
N ASN A 182 -26.41 -5.08 12.95
CA ASN A 182 -26.53 -6.52 13.21
C ASN A 182 -25.27 -7.33 12.84
N THR A 183 -24.11 -6.70 12.66
CA THR A 183 -22.85 -7.42 12.37
C THR A 183 -22.44 -8.35 13.52
N GLY A 184 -22.86 -8.04 14.74
CA GLY A 184 -22.60 -8.87 15.91
C GLY A 184 -21.16 -8.76 16.42
N ASN A 185 -20.82 -9.62 17.38
CA ASN A 185 -19.54 -9.64 18.08
C ASN A 185 -18.82 -11.00 18.00
N ASN A 186 -19.38 -11.98 17.29
CA ASN A 186 -18.72 -13.27 17.11
C ASN A 186 -17.54 -13.13 16.13
N VAL A 187 -16.32 -13.31 16.63
CA VAL A 187 -15.09 -13.12 15.86
C VAL A 187 -15.04 -13.98 14.59
N ALA A 188 -15.42 -15.26 14.67
CA ALA A 188 -15.39 -16.16 13.52
C ALA A 188 -16.33 -15.66 12.40
N VAL A 189 -17.56 -15.30 12.76
CA VAL A 189 -18.56 -14.75 11.83
C VAL A 189 -18.10 -13.43 11.22
N ILE A 190 -17.46 -12.56 12.01
CA ILE A 190 -16.91 -11.30 11.50
C ILE A 190 -15.80 -11.56 10.48
N LEU A 191 -14.88 -12.48 10.79
CA LEU A 191 -13.79 -12.85 9.88
C LEU A 191 -14.32 -13.47 8.59
N GLU A 192 -15.33 -14.35 8.65
CA GLU A 192 -16.01 -14.90 7.47
C GLU A 192 -16.66 -13.79 6.63
N ARG A 193 -17.39 -12.86 7.27
CA ARG A 193 -18.03 -11.73 6.60
C ARG A 193 -17.03 -10.76 5.96
N PHE A 194 -15.81 -10.68 6.50
CA PHE A 194 -14.71 -9.93 5.90
C PHE A 194 -13.93 -10.74 4.86
N GLY A 195 -14.27 -12.01 4.62
CA GLY A 195 -13.58 -12.90 3.70
C GLY A 195 -12.20 -13.35 4.19
N LEU A 196 -11.94 -13.24 5.50
CA LEU A 196 -10.66 -13.55 6.15
C LEU A 196 -10.60 -15.00 6.69
N LEU A 197 -11.76 -15.66 6.79
CA LEU A 197 -11.92 -17.04 7.22
C LEU A 197 -12.84 -17.77 6.22
N ALA A 198 -12.44 -18.96 5.78
CA ALA A 198 -13.28 -19.84 4.97
C ALA A 198 -13.05 -21.29 5.39
N ASN A 199 -14.12 -22.06 5.62
CA ASN A 199 -14.05 -23.46 6.06
C ASN A 199 -13.16 -23.67 7.31
N GLY A 200 -13.16 -22.70 8.23
CA GLY A 200 -12.33 -22.74 9.45
C GLY A 200 -10.85 -22.42 9.23
N VAL A 201 -10.42 -22.08 8.02
CA VAL A 201 -9.03 -21.74 7.68
C VAL A 201 -8.91 -20.24 7.41
N LEU A 202 -7.96 -19.58 8.08
CA LEU A 202 -7.65 -18.17 7.87
C LEU A 202 -6.88 -17.97 6.57
N ASN A 203 -6.88 -16.77 6.01
CA ASN A 203 -5.96 -16.38 4.95
C ASN A 203 -4.87 -15.42 5.43
N ASN A 204 -3.91 -15.12 4.56
CA ASN A 204 -2.81 -14.21 4.89
C ASN A 204 -3.29 -12.77 5.19
N ALA A 205 -4.38 -12.30 4.59
CA ALA A 205 -4.94 -10.98 4.92
C ALA A 205 -5.32 -10.89 6.41
N ALA A 206 -5.85 -11.96 7.00
CA ALA A 206 -6.17 -12.02 8.43
C ALA A 206 -4.93 -11.78 9.29
N ALA A 207 -3.80 -12.38 8.91
CA ALA A 207 -2.52 -12.21 9.58
C ALA A 207 -2.06 -10.73 9.55
N ILE A 208 -2.12 -10.11 8.37
CA ILE A 208 -1.70 -8.71 8.19
C ILE A 208 -2.60 -7.75 8.96
N LEU A 209 -3.92 -7.95 8.94
CA LEU A 209 -4.87 -7.04 9.56
C LEU A 209 -4.96 -7.22 11.08
N PHE A 210 -4.95 -8.47 11.57
CA PHE A 210 -5.40 -8.77 12.92
C PHE A 210 -4.50 -9.73 13.70
N ALA A 211 -3.30 -10.08 13.26
CA ALA A 211 -2.43 -10.90 14.12
C ALA A 211 -2.16 -10.22 15.49
N ASN A 212 -2.31 -10.98 16.57
CA ASN A 212 -2.09 -10.53 17.94
C ASN A 212 -0.68 -10.86 18.47
N ARG A 213 0.21 -11.30 17.59
CA ARG A 213 1.61 -11.58 17.91
C ARG A 213 2.54 -10.99 16.86
N GLU A 214 3.79 -10.78 17.24
CA GLU A 214 4.82 -10.39 16.29
C GLU A 214 5.10 -11.55 15.33
N LEU A 215 4.72 -11.35 14.07
CA LEU A 215 4.98 -12.30 13.00
C LEU A 215 6.37 -12.02 12.42
N ILE A 216 7.43 -12.44 13.12
CA ILE A 216 8.83 -12.17 12.72
C ILE A 216 9.13 -12.76 11.33
N GLU A 217 8.48 -13.88 11.00
CA GLU A 217 8.54 -14.53 9.70
C GLU A 217 7.79 -13.77 8.58
N TYR A 218 7.12 -12.66 8.92
CA TYR A 218 6.47 -11.75 7.99
C TYR A 218 7.20 -10.39 7.99
N PRO A 219 8.25 -10.20 7.16
CA PRO A 219 8.80 -8.87 6.86
C PRO A 219 7.74 -7.86 6.36
N GLN A 220 6.59 -8.37 5.89
CA GLN A 220 5.38 -7.63 5.55
C GLN A 220 4.80 -6.81 6.72
N CYS A 221 5.05 -7.25 7.94
CA CYS A 221 4.55 -6.65 9.18
C CYS A 221 5.59 -5.79 9.90
N LEU A 222 6.68 -5.43 9.21
CA LEU A 222 7.73 -4.54 9.73
C LEU A 222 7.54 -3.11 9.20
N LEU A 223 7.64 -2.13 10.10
CA LEU A 223 7.75 -0.70 9.81
C LEU A 223 9.10 -0.18 10.31
N ARG A 224 9.83 0.55 9.46
CA ARG A 224 11.07 1.26 9.80
C ARG A 224 10.77 2.74 9.96
N LEU A 225 11.22 3.34 11.05
CA LEU A 225 10.99 4.74 11.39
C LEU A 225 12.32 5.40 11.71
N ALA A 226 12.63 6.53 11.08
CA ALA A 226 13.85 7.27 11.37
C ALA A 226 13.63 8.78 11.33
N ARG A 227 14.25 9.49 12.26
CA ARG A 227 14.43 10.95 12.23
C ARG A 227 15.91 11.23 12.00
N PHE A 228 16.25 11.90 10.92
CA PHE A 228 17.62 12.27 10.57
C PHE A 228 17.85 13.76 10.71
N LYS A 229 18.92 14.19 11.35
CA LYS A 229 19.29 15.61 11.39
C LYS A 229 19.79 16.06 10.01
N GLY A 230 19.37 17.23 9.56
CA GLY A 230 19.69 17.74 8.23
C GLY A 230 18.87 17.07 7.13
N THR A 231 19.45 17.00 5.93
CA THR A 231 18.79 16.52 4.71
C THR A 231 19.32 15.17 4.22
N ASP A 232 20.32 14.61 4.91
CA ASP A 232 20.98 13.34 4.61
C ASP A 232 20.69 12.26 5.67
N LYS A 233 21.25 11.06 5.48
CA LYS A 233 21.05 9.90 6.37
C LYS A 233 22.19 9.69 7.37
N MET A 234 23.07 10.68 7.57
CA MET A 234 24.32 10.50 8.31
C MET A 234 24.11 10.50 9.82
N ILE A 235 23.16 11.30 10.32
CA ILE A 235 22.95 11.48 11.77
C ILE A 235 21.51 11.11 12.14
N PHE A 236 21.35 9.97 12.81
CA PHE A 236 20.08 9.57 13.42
C PHE A 236 19.81 10.36 14.71
N MET A 237 18.64 10.98 14.81
CA MET A 237 18.10 11.54 16.06
C MET A 237 17.17 10.56 16.77
N ASP A 238 16.45 9.74 16.01
CA ASP A 238 15.58 8.67 16.51
C ASP A 238 15.52 7.57 15.43
N ASN A 239 15.49 6.31 15.84
CA ASN A 239 15.44 5.15 14.95
C ASN A 239 14.67 4.03 15.63
N GLN A 240 13.56 3.61 15.03
CA GLN A 240 12.67 2.59 15.58
C GLN A 240 12.30 1.56 14.50
N ARG A 241 12.13 0.33 14.96
CA ARG A 241 11.57 -0.77 14.17
C ARG A 241 10.38 -1.32 14.93
N VAL A 242 9.22 -1.32 14.28
CA VAL A 242 7.98 -1.78 14.89
C VAL A 242 7.47 -2.95 14.07
N GLN A 243 7.19 -4.06 14.74
CA GLN A 243 6.58 -5.24 14.16
C GLN A 243 5.13 -5.35 14.66
N GLY A 244 4.19 -5.65 13.77
CA GLY A 244 2.80 -5.82 14.18
C GLY A 244 1.81 -5.91 13.03
N ASN A 245 0.53 -6.06 13.38
CA ASN A 245 -0.55 -5.96 12.42
C ASN A 245 -0.68 -4.53 11.87
N LEU A 246 -1.39 -4.39 10.76
CA LEU A 246 -1.52 -3.15 10.00
C LEU A 246 -1.95 -1.96 10.89
N PHE A 247 -2.87 -2.18 11.82
CA PHE A 247 -3.37 -1.11 12.68
C PHE A 247 -2.34 -0.67 13.73
N LYS A 248 -1.61 -1.62 14.32
CA LYS A 248 -0.47 -1.31 15.20
C LYS A 248 0.62 -0.53 14.47
N LEU A 249 0.91 -0.89 13.22
CA LEU A 249 1.87 -0.17 12.38
C LEU A 249 1.37 1.23 12.01
N LEU A 250 0.08 1.38 11.70
CA LEU A 250 -0.53 2.69 11.44
C LEU A 250 -0.43 3.60 12.67
N ASP A 251 -0.81 3.10 13.85
CA ASP A 251 -0.76 3.87 15.09
C ASP A 251 0.70 4.25 15.44
N ALA A 252 1.65 3.33 15.28
CA ALA A 252 3.07 3.61 15.49
C ALA A 252 3.64 4.65 14.51
N ALA A 253 3.29 4.55 13.22
CA ALA A 253 3.67 5.52 12.20
C ALA A 253 3.16 6.92 12.54
N MET A 254 1.86 7.03 12.85
CA MET A 254 1.24 8.31 13.17
C MET A 254 1.80 8.91 14.45
N ALA A 255 2.03 8.11 15.49
CA ALA A 255 2.65 8.56 16.73
C ALA A 255 4.09 9.05 16.52
N PHE A 256 4.89 8.33 15.73
CA PHE A 256 6.27 8.73 15.41
C PHE A 256 6.32 10.03 14.60
N ILE A 257 5.46 10.14 13.59
CA ILE A 257 5.32 11.38 12.81
C ILE A 257 4.91 12.51 13.75
N PHE A 258 3.85 12.35 14.54
CA PHE A 258 3.38 13.39 15.45
C PHE A 258 4.48 13.85 16.42
N LYS A 259 5.25 12.92 17.00
CA LYS A 259 6.38 13.21 17.89
C LYS A 259 7.44 14.12 17.24
N HIS A 260 7.72 13.94 15.96
CA HIS A 260 8.86 14.56 15.27
C HIS A 260 8.50 15.69 14.29
N LEU A 261 7.22 15.83 13.92
CA LEU A 261 6.67 16.89 13.04
C LEU A 261 5.88 17.98 13.78
N SER A 262 5.60 17.81 15.07
CA SER A 262 4.89 18.84 15.84
C SER A 262 5.80 20.05 16.03
N LEU A 263 5.45 21.18 15.43
CA LEU A 263 6.37 22.30 15.23
C LEU A 263 6.02 23.54 16.07
N SER A 264 4.78 23.71 16.53
CA SER A 264 4.46 24.84 17.40
C SER A 264 3.20 24.61 18.24
N GLY A 265 3.25 25.07 19.49
CA GLY A 265 2.09 25.31 20.31
C GLY A 265 1.74 26.78 20.26
N THR A 266 0.60 27.15 19.69
CA THR A 266 0.05 28.51 19.83
C THR A 266 -0.65 28.59 21.19
N THR A 267 -0.42 29.68 21.92
CA THR A 267 -1.12 29.98 23.19
C THR A 267 -2.21 31.03 22.98
N GLU A 268 -2.88 30.98 21.83
CA GLU A 268 -4.07 31.80 21.56
C GLU A 268 -5.29 31.18 22.26
N GLY A 269 -5.24 31.07 23.59
CA GLY A 269 -6.27 30.43 24.41
C GLY A 269 -5.76 29.98 25.78
N LEU A 270 -6.65 29.48 26.64
CA LEU A 270 -6.29 28.82 27.91
C LEU A 270 -5.56 27.49 27.67
N GLU A 271 -5.73 26.91 26.48
CA GLU A 271 -5.16 25.64 26.05
C GLU A 271 -4.15 25.86 24.92
N ARG A 272 -3.12 25.00 24.89
CA ARG A 272 -2.09 25.00 23.85
C ARG A 272 -2.56 24.13 22.70
N GLU A 273 -2.66 24.69 21.50
CA GLU A 273 -2.98 23.93 20.29
C GLU A 273 -1.69 23.52 19.58
N GLU A 274 -1.47 22.20 19.41
CA GLU A 274 -0.33 21.66 18.66
C GLU A 274 -0.70 21.51 17.17
N HIS A 275 0.01 22.21 16.29
CA HIS A 275 -0.16 22.09 14.84
C HIS A 275 1.00 21.32 14.21
N LEU A 276 0.65 20.33 13.36
CA LEU A 276 1.62 19.61 12.53
C LEU A 276 2.03 20.46 11.33
N THR A 277 3.32 20.43 10.99
CA THR A 277 3.84 21.11 9.78
C THR A 277 3.17 20.62 8.52
N ILE A 278 2.88 19.32 8.44
CA ILE A 278 2.18 18.69 7.34
C ILE A 278 0.78 18.31 7.83
N PRO A 279 -0.29 18.64 7.09
CA PRO A 279 -1.65 18.34 7.51
C PRO A 279 -1.84 16.87 7.86
N TYR A 280 -2.44 16.63 9.04
CA TYR A 280 -2.73 15.29 9.55
C TYR A 280 -3.42 14.39 8.51
N LYS A 281 -4.40 14.94 7.78
CA LYS A 281 -5.15 14.21 6.75
C LYS A 281 -4.25 13.75 5.60
N ALA A 282 -3.31 14.59 5.15
CA ALA A 282 -2.39 14.25 4.06
C ALA A 282 -1.41 13.15 4.48
N ILE A 283 -0.79 13.29 5.66
CA ILE A 283 0.11 12.28 6.22
C ILE A 283 -0.62 10.95 6.42
N ARG A 284 -1.79 10.99 7.06
CA ARG A 284 -2.57 9.78 7.35
C ARG A 284 -2.92 9.04 6.06
N GLU A 285 -3.34 9.76 5.03
CA GLU A 285 -3.63 9.18 3.71
C GLU A 285 -2.38 8.51 3.11
N GLY A 286 -1.22 9.18 3.17
CA GLY A 286 0.04 8.62 2.69
C GLY A 286 0.46 7.34 3.44
N VAL A 287 0.34 7.33 4.77
CA VAL A 287 0.66 6.16 5.59
C VAL A 287 -0.31 5.01 5.32
N VAL A 288 -1.63 5.26 5.33
CA VAL A 288 -2.63 4.23 5.02
C VAL A 288 -2.41 3.64 3.62
N ASN A 289 -2.14 4.48 2.63
CA ASN A 289 -1.88 4.02 1.26
C ASN A 289 -0.61 3.18 1.17
N SER A 290 0.46 3.56 1.90
CA SER A 290 1.68 2.77 1.95
C SER A 290 1.45 1.37 2.54
N LEU A 291 0.68 1.26 3.62
CA LEU A 291 0.39 -0.02 4.26
C LEU A 291 -0.60 -0.88 3.44
N CYS A 292 -1.60 -0.24 2.82
CA CYS A 292 -2.64 -0.92 2.03
C CYS A 292 -2.13 -1.40 0.66
N HIS A 293 -1.37 -0.57 -0.05
CA HIS A 293 -0.95 -0.85 -1.43
C HIS A 293 0.43 -1.51 -1.53
N ARG A 294 1.03 -1.89 -0.40
CA ARG A 294 2.29 -2.63 -0.34
C ARG A 294 2.23 -3.93 -1.15
N GLN A 295 3.29 -4.26 -1.87
CA GLN A 295 3.45 -5.58 -2.47
C GLN A 295 3.77 -6.62 -1.38
N LEU A 296 2.77 -7.44 -1.01
CA LEU A 296 2.91 -8.41 0.08
C LEU A 296 3.56 -9.74 -0.33
N ARG A 297 3.49 -10.09 -1.63
CA ARG A 297 3.97 -11.37 -2.17
C ARG A 297 5.49 -11.53 -2.08
N THR A 298 6.24 -10.43 -2.22
CA THR A 298 7.70 -10.46 -2.24
C THR A 298 8.22 -10.50 -0.80
N PRO A 299 8.88 -11.60 -0.36
CA PRO A 299 9.50 -11.65 0.95
C PRO A 299 10.74 -10.75 0.95
N GLY A 300 10.58 -9.51 1.41
CA GLY A 300 11.64 -8.50 1.43
C GLY A 300 11.09 -7.09 1.51
N GLY A 301 11.93 -6.16 1.98
CA GLY A 301 11.54 -4.75 2.19
C GLY A 301 10.59 -4.55 3.38
N SER A 302 10.37 -3.28 3.71
CA SER A 302 9.41 -2.82 4.72
C SER A 302 9.05 -1.39 4.40
N VAL A 303 7.84 -0.98 4.78
CA VAL A 303 7.49 0.44 4.74
C VAL A 303 8.49 1.19 5.61
N GLY A 304 9.08 2.24 5.05
CA GLY A 304 10.03 3.11 5.72
C GLY A 304 9.46 4.51 5.82
N ILE A 305 9.47 5.12 6.99
CA ILE A 305 9.14 6.53 7.18
C ILE A 305 10.37 7.24 7.71
N ALA A 306 10.88 8.18 6.93
CA ALA A 306 12.05 8.97 7.26
C ALA A 306 11.66 10.45 7.34
N ILE A 307 11.99 11.08 8.47
CA ILE A 307 11.76 12.51 8.71
C ILE A 307 13.11 13.20 8.67
N TYR A 308 13.25 14.21 7.82
CA TYR A 308 14.42 15.07 7.67
C TYR A 308 14.04 16.48 8.09
N ASP A 309 14.99 17.41 8.12
CA ASP A 309 14.72 18.81 8.48
C ASP A 309 13.85 19.55 7.45
N ASP A 310 13.76 19.05 6.22
CA ASP A 310 13.08 19.70 5.07
C ASP A 310 11.93 18.86 4.47
N ARG A 311 11.77 17.60 4.88
CA ARG A 311 10.79 16.69 4.29
C ARG A 311 10.46 15.47 5.13
N VAL A 312 9.34 14.83 4.80
CA VAL A 312 9.02 13.45 5.20
C VAL A 312 8.97 12.56 3.97
N GLU A 313 9.67 11.44 4.02
CA GLU A 313 9.67 10.39 3.00
C GLU A 313 8.94 9.16 3.53
N ILE A 314 7.97 8.64 2.77
CA ILE A 314 7.31 7.36 2.98
C ILE A 314 7.71 6.44 1.83
N GLU A 315 8.59 5.48 2.10
CA GLU A 315 9.10 4.48 1.16
C GLU A 315 8.26 3.19 1.28
N ASN A 316 7.66 2.75 0.18
CA ASN A 316 6.80 1.57 0.12
C ASN A 316 7.29 0.57 -0.93
N PRO A 317 7.53 -0.71 -0.57
CA PRO A 317 7.77 -1.77 -1.55
C PRO A 317 6.56 -1.97 -2.47
N GLY A 318 6.76 -1.82 -3.77
CA GLY A 318 5.74 -2.00 -4.80
C GLY A 318 5.87 -1.01 -5.96
N THR A 319 4.88 -1.02 -6.84
CA THR A 319 4.74 -0.13 -7.99
C THR A 319 3.31 0.36 -8.09
N PHE A 320 3.06 1.33 -8.97
CA PHE A 320 1.69 1.67 -9.37
C PHE A 320 1.00 0.53 -10.13
N PRO A 321 -0.34 0.60 -10.27
CA PRO A 321 -1.07 -0.28 -11.18
C PRO A 321 -0.46 -0.27 -12.58
N ARG A 322 -0.66 -1.38 -13.30
CA ARG A 322 -0.11 -1.56 -14.63
C ARG A 322 -0.66 -0.47 -15.56
N ASP A 323 0.22 0.08 -16.39
CA ASP A 323 -0.10 1.14 -17.37
C ASP A 323 -0.54 2.47 -16.73
N TRP A 324 -0.30 2.67 -15.43
CA TRP A 324 -0.53 3.94 -14.76
C TRP A 324 0.79 4.68 -14.56
N ASP A 325 0.81 5.93 -15.00
CA ASP A 325 1.89 6.88 -14.74
C ASP A 325 1.47 7.92 -13.69
N MET A 326 2.37 8.88 -13.43
CA MET A 326 2.11 9.97 -12.49
C MET A 326 0.97 10.89 -12.94
N GLU A 327 0.78 11.09 -14.24
CA GLU A 327 -0.30 11.93 -14.76
C GLU A 327 -1.65 11.25 -14.50
N LYS A 328 -1.74 9.95 -14.78
CA LYS A 328 -2.92 9.13 -14.52
C LYS A 328 -3.26 9.11 -13.03
N MET A 329 -2.25 8.93 -12.17
CA MET A 329 -2.40 8.93 -10.71
C MET A 329 -2.86 10.28 -10.13
N LYS A 330 -2.58 11.40 -10.81
CA LYS A 330 -3.07 12.73 -10.40
C LYS A 330 -4.46 13.06 -10.97
N SER A 331 -4.87 12.37 -12.04
CA SER A 331 -6.19 12.52 -12.66
C SER A 331 -7.30 11.81 -11.89
N GLU A 332 -8.56 12.02 -12.27
CA GLU A 332 -9.65 11.20 -11.75
C GLU A 332 -9.52 9.76 -12.26
N HIS A 333 -9.56 8.80 -11.32
CA HIS A 333 -9.43 7.38 -11.61
C HIS A 333 -10.26 6.54 -10.63
N CYS A 334 -10.63 5.33 -11.04
CA CYS A 334 -11.19 4.33 -10.14
C CYS A 334 -10.14 3.89 -9.10
N SER A 335 -10.55 3.29 -7.99
CA SER A 335 -9.61 2.69 -7.05
C SER A 335 -9.20 1.30 -7.53
N GLU A 336 -7.91 1.08 -7.78
CA GLU A 336 -7.33 -0.24 -8.07
C GLU A 336 -6.38 -0.67 -6.93
N PRO A 337 -6.90 -1.24 -5.83
CA PRO A 337 -6.08 -1.65 -4.72
C PRO A 337 -5.20 -2.87 -5.04
N GLN A 338 -3.94 -2.82 -4.59
CA GLN A 338 -3.01 -3.94 -4.69
C GLN A 338 -3.50 -5.15 -3.88
N ASN A 339 -4.12 -4.87 -2.72
CA ASN A 339 -4.63 -5.85 -1.77
C ASN A 339 -6.14 -5.56 -1.50
N PRO A 340 -7.06 -5.98 -2.38
CA PRO A 340 -8.49 -5.68 -2.26
C PRO A 340 -9.14 -6.16 -0.97
N LEU A 341 -8.73 -7.31 -0.42
CA LEU A 341 -9.32 -7.83 0.81
C LEU A 341 -8.94 -6.95 2.01
N ILE A 342 -7.66 -6.57 2.09
CA ILE A 342 -7.17 -5.59 3.06
C ILE A 342 -7.85 -4.24 2.86
N ALA A 343 -7.91 -3.73 1.62
CA ALA A 343 -8.54 -2.46 1.29
C ALA A 343 -10.02 -2.43 1.66
N ASN A 344 -10.75 -3.54 1.51
CA ASN A 344 -12.16 -3.67 1.89
C ASN A 344 -12.34 -3.48 3.40
N VAL A 345 -11.49 -4.10 4.22
CA VAL A 345 -11.54 -3.93 5.69
C VAL A 345 -11.19 -2.49 6.08
N LEU A 346 -10.18 -1.88 5.46
CA LEU A 346 -9.84 -0.47 5.71
C LEU A 346 -10.94 0.48 5.26
N TYR A 347 -11.60 0.20 4.14
CA TYR A 347 -12.79 0.92 3.70
C TYR A 347 -13.90 0.80 4.74
N ARG A 348 -14.26 -0.41 5.18
CA ARG A 348 -15.27 -0.62 6.24
C ARG A 348 -14.92 0.13 7.52
N ARG A 349 -13.63 0.28 7.83
CA ARG A 349 -13.13 1.03 9.00
C ARG A 349 -12.98 2.54 8.81
N LYS A 350 -13.44 3.11 7.68
CA LYS A 350 -13.27 4.54 7.36
C LYS A 350 -11.80 5.01 7.34
N LEU A 351 -10.88 4.09 7.03
CA LEU A 351 -9.47 4.39 6.82
C LEU A 351 -9.14 4.67 5.36
N LEU A 352 -9.94 4.13 4.43
CA LEU A 352 -9.72 4.23 2.99
C LEU A 352 -11.02 4.60 2.24
N GLU A 353 -10.89 5.23 1.08
CA GLU A 353 -11.98 5.61 0.16
C GLU A 353 -11.92 4.80 -1.14
N SER A 354 -13.06 4.47 -1.75
CA SER A 354 -13.14 3.61 -2.95
C SER A 354 -13.08 4.35 -4.29
N TRP A 355 -12.96 5.69 -4.28
CA TRP A 355 -13.11 6.54 -5.46
C TRP A 355 -11.81 7.17 -5.96
N GLY A 356 -10.64 6.65 -5.56
CA GLY A 356 -9.34 7.13 -6.05
C GLY A 356 -8.95 8.55 -5.62
N ARG A 357 -9.66 9.16 -4.67
CA ARG A 357 -9.46 10.58 -4.28
C ARG A 357 -8.28 10.84 -3.34
N GLY A 358 -7.54 9.81 -2.94
CA GLY A 358 -6.49 9.89 -1.92
C GLY A 358 -5.38 10.87 -2.30
N ILE A 359 -4.86 10.77 -3.52
CA ILE A 359 -3.80 11.65 -4.01
C ILE A 359 -4.29 13.10 -4.09
N SER A 360 -5.47 13.32 -4.68
CA SER A 360 -6.07 14.66 -4.75
C SER A 360 -6.34 15.25 -3.37
N LEU A 361 -6.69 14.43 -2.37
CA LEU A 361 -6.86 14.86 -0.98
C LEU A 361 -5.52 15.30 -0.39
N MET A 362 -4.45 14.53 -0.54
CA MET A 362 -3.13 14.93 -0.05
C MET A 362 -2.68 16.25 -0.69
N THR A 363 -2.82 16.38 -2.02
CA THR A 363 -2.50 17.60 -2.75
C THR A 363 -3.29 18.80 -2.23
N LYS A 364 -4.63 18.68 -2.10
CA LYS A 364 -5.49 19.77 -1.63
C LYS A 364 -5.18 20.18 -0.20
N GLU A 365 -4.89 19.23 0.70
CA GLU A 365 -4.55 19.54 2.09
C GLU A 365 -3.18 20.24 2.18
N CYS A 366 -2.16 19.79 1.43
CA CYS A 366 -0.88 20.50 1.35
C CYS A 366 -1.02 21.92 0.79
N GLN A 367 -1.78 22.11 -0.29
CA GLN A 367 -2.04 23.43 -0.86
C GLN A 367 -2.73 24.37 0.14
N LYS A 368 -3.72 23.89 0.89
CA LYS A 368 -4.39 24.68 1.95
C LYS A 368 -3.42 25.12 3.06
N ALA A 369 -2.36 24.34 3.31
CA ALA A 369 -1.33 24.64 4.29
C ALA A 369 -0.14 25.41 3.70
N ASN A 370 -0.24 25.92 2.46
CA ASN A 370 0.85 26.59 1.73
C ASN A 370 2.13 25.74 1.62
N LEU A 371 1.98 24.41 1.53
CA LEU A 371 3.07 23.49 1.28
C LEU A 371 3.12 23.10 -0.21
N PRO A 372 4.31 22.73 -0.72
CA PRO A 372 4.44 22.07 -2.01
C PRO A 372 3.54 20.83 -2.12
N GLU A 373 3.15 20.50 -3.36
CA GLU A 373 2.45 19.24 -3.60
C GLU A 373 3.34 18.05 -3.22
N PRO A 374 2.74 16.93 -2.76
CA PRO A 374 3.51 15.71 -2.52
C PRO A 374 4.15 15.19 -3.81
N GLU A 375 5.43 14.84 -3.74
CA GLU A 375 6.20 14.26 -4.84
C GLU A 375 6.18 12.73 -4.73
N PHE A 376 6.23 12.05 -5.88
CA PHE A 376 6.34 10.60 -5.95
C PHE A 376 7.56 10.22 -6.79
N GLU A 377 8.42 9.37 -6.23
CA GLU A 377 9.55 8.78 -6.94
C GLU A 377 9.33 7.28 -7.11
N LEU A 378 9.47 6.81 -8.35
CA LEU A 378 9.43 5.39 -8.70
C LEU A 378 10.86 4.91 -8.90
N SER A 379 11.30 3.93 -8.11
CA SER A 379 12.66 3.39 -8.23
C SER A 379 12.70 1.91 -7.87
N ASN A 380 13.25 1.06 -8.75
CA ASN A 380 13.60 -0.34 -8.49
C ASN A 380 12.59 -1.16 -7.65
N GLY A 381 11.29 -1.05 -7.95
CA GLY A 381 10.24 -1.78 -7.22
C GLY A 381 9.83 -1.14 -5.89
N PHE A 382 10.10 0.15 -5.71
CA PHE A 382 9.62 0.97 -4.60
C PHE A 382 8.93 2.23 -5.13
N VAL A 383 7.89 2.64 -4.40
CA VAL A 383 7.26 3.95 -4.52
C VAL A 383 7.65 4.76 -3.29
N LYS A 384 8.22 5.94 -3.49
CA LYS A 384 8.50 6.88 -2.40
C LYS A 384 7.60 8.10 -2.53
N LEU A 385 6.83 8.37 -1.49
CA LEU A 385 6.02 9.59 -1.34
C LEU A 385 6.80 10.60 -0.48
N ILE A 386 6.96 11.82 -0.97
CA ILE A 386 7.75 12.87 -0.32
C ILE A 386 6.86 14.08 -0.07
N PHE A 387 6.78 14.50 1.19
CA PHE A 387 6.17 15.76 1.59
C PHE A 387 7.27 16.74 1.98
N ARG A 388 7.45 17.81 1.18
CA ARG A 388 8.43 18.87 1.49
C ARG A 388 7.80 19.96 2.36
N TYR A 389 8.60 20.53 3.24
CA TYR A 389 8.22 21.70 4.02
C TYR A 389 9.45 22.61 4.20
N GLY A 390 9.28 23.92 3.98
CA GLY A 390 10.37 24.88 4.02
C GLY A 390 10.87 25.19 5.43
N GLU A 391 12.09 25.71 5.55
CA GLU A 391 12.63 26.24 6.81
C GLU A 391 11.83 27.45 7.34
N ASP A 392 11.12 28.18 6.47
CA ASP A 392 10.31 29.36 6.83
C ASP A 392 9.05 29.03 7.65
N ASN A 393 8.60 27.77 7.66
CA ASN A 393 7.52 27.32 8.55
C ASN A 393 8.02 26.90 9.95
N ARG A 394 9.28 27.18 10.28
CA ARG A 394 9.78 27.15 11.65
C ARG A 394 9.27 28.38 12.42
N ILE A 395 8.01 28.36 12.86
CA ILE A 395 7.75 28.96 14.18
C ILE A 395 8.32 27.95 15.17
N SER A 396 9.65 27.98 15.34
CA SER A 396 10.31 27.18 16.36
C SER A 396 9.67 27.58 17.69
N THR A 397 8.83 26.72 18.27
CA THR A 397 8.76 26.73 19.72
C THR A 397 10.18 26.46 20.19
N VAL A 398 10.76 27.46 20.83
CA VAL A 398 11.97 27.31 21.61
C VAL A 398 11.64 26.27 22.69
N GLN A 399 11.81 25.00 22.37
CA GLN A 399 12.09 24.00 23.39
C GLN A 399 13.38 24.48 24.02
N VAL A 400 13.27 24.90 25.28
CA VAL A 400 14.37 25.42 26.09
C VAL A 400 15.55 24.45 25.95
N PRO A 401 16.60 24.80 25.19
CA PRO A 401 17.79 23.97 25.17
C PRO A 401 18.44 24.12 26.54
N HIS A 402 19.09 23.07 27.01
CA HIS A 402 19.97 23.17 28.16
C HIS A 402 20.84 24.42 28.06
N LYS A 403 20.80 25.22 29.14
CA LYS A 403 21.52 26.48 29.35
C LYS A 403 22.85 26.53 28.57
N TYR A 404 22.84 27.38 27.54
CA TYR A 404 23.99 27.97 26.82
C TYR A 404 24.68 27.10 25.75
N HIS A 405 24.27 27.28 24.48
CA HIS A 405 25.07 26.97 23.29
C HIS A 405 25.70 28.25 22.71
N ILE A 406 26.87 28.11 22.05
CA ILE A 406 27.76 29.16 21.52
C ILE A 406 27.09 30.10 20.47
N SER A 407 25.88 29.77 20.02
CA SER A 407 25.14 30.44 18.94
C SER A 407 24.05 31.43 19.39
N THR A 408 24.00 31.83 20.67
CA THR A 408 23.13 32.94 21.06
C THR A 408 23.61 34.24 20.42
N ILE A 409 22.72 34.96 19.74
CA ILE A 409 22.96 36.29 19.15
C ILE A 409 23.71 37.19 20.14
N GLN A 410 23.34 37.15 21.42
CA GLN A 410 23.95 37.91 22.50
C GLN A 410 25.46 37.66 22.65
N VAL A 411 25.91 36.41 22.58
CA VAL A 411 27.34 36.07 22.66
C VAL A 411 28.07 36.54 21.41
N GLN A 412 27.51 36.36 20.22
CA GLN A 412 28.13 36.84 18.98
C GLN A 412 28.24 38.37 18.94
N THR A 413 27.18 39.09 19.32
CA THR A 413 27.20 40.56 19.41
C THR A 413 28.25 41.02 20.42
N LEU A 414 28.41 40.33 21.55
CA LEU A 414 29.44 40.64 22.54
C LEU A 414 30.85 40.42 21.98
N LEU A 415 31.10 39.31 21.25
CA LEU A 415 32.40 38.99 20.67
C LEU A 415 32.84 40.03 19.62
N ASN A 416 31.92 40.48 18.76
CA ASN A 416 32.20 41.47 17.71
C ASN A 416 32.59 42.84 18.27
N VAL A 417 32.17 43.17 19.49
CA VAL A 417 32.45 44.47 20.12
C VAL A 417 33.77 44.48 20.91
N ILE A 418 34.20 43.33 21.43
CA ILE A 418 35.40 43.22 22.27
C ILE A 418 36.68 43.10 21.43
N GLU A 419 36.54 42.66 20.18
CA GLU A 419 37.53 42.42 19.10
C GLU A 419 39.02 42.30 19.48
N TYR A 420 39.69 43.32 20.06
CA TYR A 420 41.12 43.22 20.42
C TYR A 420 41.56 43.89 21.73
N SER A 421 40.64 44.36 22.57
CA SER A 421 40.98 45.09 23.81
C SER A 421 40.32 44.50 25.06
N THR A 422 40.78 44.95 26.22
CA THR A 422 40.20 44.57 27.51
C THR A 422 39.12 45.56 27.93
N TYR A 423 37.92 45.08 28.22
CA TYR A 423 36.79 45.94 28.59
C TYR A 423 36.22 45.56 29.96
N SER A 424 35.79 46.57 30.71
CA SER A 424 34.97 46.41 31.91
C SER A 424 33.51 46.13 31.52
N VAL A 425 32.73 45.63 32.47
CA VAL A 425 31.28 45.42 32.30
C VAL A 425 30.57 46.70 31.86
N LYS A 426 30.99 47.87 32.38
CA LYS A 426 30.37 49.15 32.06
C LYS A 426 30.64 49.55 30.61
N GLU A 427 31.89 49.44 30.17
CA GLU A 427 32.28 49.75 28.79
C GLU A 427 31.59 48.82 27.78
N MET A 428 31.52 47.50 28.07
CA MET A 428 30.81 46.55 27.20
C MET A 428 29.31 46.86 27.09
N MET A 429 28.67 47.25 28.19
CA MET A 429 27.26 47.63 28.19
C MET A 429 27.01 48.92 27.40
N GLU A 430 27.88 49.92 27.52
CA GLU A 430 27.80 51.18 26.77
C GLU A 430 27.94 50.93 25.26
N LEU A 431 28.92 50.12 24.85
CA LEU A 431 29.13 49.77 23.44
C LEU A 431 27.94 49.00 22.82
N LEU A 432 27.22 48.22 23.64
CA LEU A 432 26.04 47.46 23.21
C LEU A 432 24.72 48.22 23.39
N GLY A 433 24.74 49.45 23.91
CA GLY A 433 23.53 50.25 24.18
C GLY A 433 22.64 49.68 25.30
N LEU A 434 23.19 48.84 26.20
CA LEU A 434 22.44 48.16 27.25
C LEU A 434 22.47 48.94 28.57
N LYS A 435 21.29 49.20 29.15
CA LYS A 435 21.15 49.93 30.42
C LYS A 435 21.04 49.02 31.66
N ASN A 436 20.64 47.75 31.47
CA ASN A 436 20.40 46.81 32.58
C ASN A 436 21.59 45.87 32.79
N ARG A 437 22.30 46.06 33.91
CA ARG A 437 23.50 45.27 34.27
C ARG A 437 23.18 43.81 34.60
N SER A 438 22.04 43.54 35.23
CA SER A 438 21.64 42.18 35.58
C SER A 438 21.32 41.36 34.33
N TYR A 439 20.61 41.97 33.37
CA TYR A 439 20.32 41.37 32.06
C TYR A 439 21.60 41.12 31.28
N PHE A 440 22.49 42.12 31.15
CA PHE A 440 23.78 41.96 30.48
C PHE A 440 24.61 40.82 31.09
N SER A 441 24.71 40.78 32.43
CA SER A 441 25.51 39.75 33.10
C SER A 441 24.97 38.35 32.87
N LYS A 442 23.64 38.18 32.79
CA LYS A 442 22.98 36.88 32.68
C LYS A 442 22.92 36.38 31.23
N GLU A 443 22.66 37.26 30.27
CA GLU A 443 22.37 36.88 28.89
C GLU A 443 23.57 37.07 27.93
N TYR A 444 24.59 37.86 28.31
CA TYR A 444 25.76 38.13 27.46
C TYR A 444 27.05 37.64 28.12
N LEU A 445 27.35 38.13 29.32
CA LEU A 445 28.66 37.95 29.95
C LEU A 445 28.89 36.53 30.49
N ARG A 446 27.99 36.00 31.34
CA ARG A 446 28.12 34.64 31.90
C ARG A 446 28.13 33.56 30.81
N PRO A 447 27.24 33.60 29.81
CA PRO A 447 27.26 32.61 28.72
C PRO A 447 28.59 32.60 27.97
N ALA A 448 29.16 33.78 27.66
CA ALA A 448 30.46 33.89 26.97
C ALA A 448 31.63 33.34 27.79
N ILE A 449 31.58 33.47 29.12
CA ILE A 449 32.58 32.89 30.03
C ILE A 449 32.39 31.38 30.15
N GLU A 450 31.15 30.90 30.32
CA GLU A 450 30.83 29.47 30.50
C GLU A 450 31.21 28.64 29.27
N ILE A 451 31.02 29.15 28.06
CA ILE A 451 31.45 28.48 26.82
C ILE A 451 32.95 28.67 26.51
N GLY A 452 33.67 29.43 27.32
CA GLY A 452 35.11 29.64 27.26
C GLY A 452 35.61 30.53 26.12
N VAL A 453 34.79 31.44 25.61
CA VAL A 453 35.20 32.40 24.57
C VAL A 453 35.67 33.75 25.13
N LEU A 454 35.32 34.02 26.39
CA LEU A 454 35.70 35.22 27.13
C LEU A 454 36.25 34.85 28.51
N GLU A 455 37.29 35.54 28.97
CA GLU A 455 37.88 35.31 30.29
C GLU A 455 38.11 36.62 31.08
N PRO A 456 37.99 36.59 32.41
CA PRO A 456 38.39 37.71 33.28
C PRO A 456 39.91 37.87 33.36
N ILE A 457 40.39 39.11 33.48
CA ILE A 457 41.84 39.38 33.70
C ILE A 457 42.29 38.97 35.10
N PHE A 458 41.44 39.16 36.12
CA PHE A 458 41.71 38.72 37.49
C PHE A 458 40.75 37.56 37.84
N PRO A 459 41.07 36.31 37.45
CA PRO A 459 40.20 35.16 37.68
C PRO A 459 40.02 34.83 39.16
N GLU A 460 41.05 35.06 39.98
CA GLU A 460 41.02 34.79 41.43
C GLU A 460 40.27 35.86 42.23
N GLN A 461 39.97 37.02 41.63
CA GLN A 461 39.32 38.16 42.28
C GLN A 461 38.20 38.73 41.41
N LEU A 462 37.15 37.95 41.19
CA LEU A 462 36.02 38.30 40.30
C LEU A 462 35.28 39.60 40.68
N ARG A 463 35.42 40.09 41.91
CA ARG A 463 34.81 41.34 42.40
C ARG A 463 35.77 42.54 42.41
N SER A 464 36.95 42.42 41.81
CA SER A 464 37.91 43.52 41.74
C SER A 464 37.29 44.75 41.05
N PRO A 465 37.44 45.97 41.60
CA PRO A 465 36.94 47.19 40.96
C PRO A 465 37.67 47.51 39.65
N LYS A 466 38.83 46.88 39.41
CA LYS A 466 39.61 46.98 38.16
C LYS A 466 39.34 45.83 37.19
N GLN A 467 38.31 45.01 37.42
CA GLN A 467 38.04 43.83 36.61
C GLN A 467 37.68 44.19 35.16
N LYS A 468 38.38 43.55 34.23
CA LYS A 468 38.13 43.61 32.79
C LYS A 468 38.11 42.19 32.21
N TYR A 469 37.58 42.08 31.00
CA TYR A 469 37.41 40.82 30.28
C TYR A 469 38.08 40.91 28.90
N ARG A 470 38.59 39.79 28.42
CA ARG A 470 39.23 39.67 27.10
C ARG A 470 38.82 38.37 26.42
N LEU A 471 38.96 38.34 25.09
CA LEU A 471 38.77 37.14 24.31
C LEU A 471 39.84 36.10 24.61
N THR A 472 39.43 34.84 24.76
CA THR A 472 40.33 33.69 24.75
C THR A 472 40.77 33.37 23.32
N GLU A 473 41.77 32.50 23.14
CA GLU A 473 42.17 32.04 21.80
C GLU A 473 41.01 31.37 21.05
N LYS A 474 40.13 30.66 21.78
CA LYS A 474 38.88 30.11 21.24
C LYS A 474 37.95 31.22 20.73
N GLY A 475 37.78 32.31 21.50
CA GLY A 475 36.99 33.48 21.09
C GLY A 475 37.55 34.16 19.83
N LYS A 476 38.86 34.38 19.77
CA LYS A 476 39.53 34.99 18.60
C LYS A 476 39.39 34.15 17.32
N SER A 477 39.43 32.82 17.45
CA SER A 477 39.28 31.92 16.30
C SER A 477 37.89 31.95 15.66
N LEU A 478 36.87 32.33 16.43
CA LEU A 478 35.48 32.44 15.95
C LEU A 478 35.24 33.73 15.16
N ILE A 479 35.87 34.84 15.54
CA ILE A 479 35.79 36.10 14.80
C ILE A 479 36.46 35.98 13.41
N LYS A 480 37.53 35.19 13.27
CA LYS A 480 38.23 34.98 11.99
C LYS A 480 37.49 34.11 10.97
N LYS A 481 36.38 33.46 11.34
CA LYS A 481 35.61 32.54 10.48
C LYS A 481 34.21 33.08 10.12
N GLY A 482 33.87 34.29 10.57
CA GLY A 482 32.59 34.96 10.32
C GLY A 482 32.67 35.93 9.15
#